data_AF-A0A7X4F689-F1
#
_entry.id   AF-A0A7X4F689-F1
#
_cell.length_a   1.000
_cell.length_b   1.000
_cell.length_c   1.000
_cell.angle_alpha   90.00
_cell.angle_beta   90.00
_cell.angle_gamma   90.00
#
_symmetry.space_group_name_H-M   'P 1'
#
loop_
_entity.id
_entity.type
_entity.pdbx_description
1 polymer ?
#
loop_
_entity_poly.entity_id
_entity_poly.type
_entity_poly.pdbx_seq_one_letter_code
_entity_poly.pdbx_strand_id
1 'polypeptide(L)'
;TLDIATQILRHRSFCFQQLSRRYAGEEQAPVEWAMPQLRSPHPKDRQASLDTLPPDVVRHWQGKIQAQLDAAHHLYRQLLAAGVARECARAVLPVATTTTLYMTGNCRSWIHYIALRSQPGTQAEHRAVALEAQDIFRTVFPTCGAVLDALGWTT
;
A
#
# COMPACT_ATOMS: atom_id res chain seq x y z
N THR A 1 -0.04 0.01 -3.28
CA THR A 1 -0.63 1.24 -3.86
C THR A 1 0.14 2.47 -3.38
N LEU A 2 -0.06 3.65 -4.00
CA LEU A 2 0.68 4.87 -3.67
C LEU A 2 0.44 5.33 -2.22
N ASP A 3 -0.77 5.19 -1.70
CA ASP A 3 -1.11 5.47 -0.30
C ASP A 3 -0.29 4.61 0.68
N ILE A 4 -0.19 3.29 0.43
CA ILE A 4 0.60 2.37 1.26
C ILE A 4 2.10 2.64 1.11
N ALA A 5 2.58 2.86 -0.11
CA ALA A 5 3.96 3.24 -0.36
C ALA A 5 4.34 4.52 0.43
N THR A 6 3.45 5.52 0.47
CA THR A 6 3.67 6.76 1.23
C THR A 6 3.83 6.50 2.73
N GLN A 7 3.13 5.50 3.29
CA GLN A 7 3.30 5.10 4.68
C GLN A 7 4.63 4.36 4.90
N ILE A 8 4.99 3.45 4.01
CA ILE A 8 6.25 2.67 4.05
C ILE A 8 7.47 3.61 3.97
N LEU A 9 7.41 4.64 3.12
CA LEU A 9 8.50 5.62 2.94
C LEU A 9 8.80 6.46 4.20
N ARG A 10 7.96 6.40 5.24
CA ARG A 10 8.22 7.08 6.52
C ARG A 10 9.28 6.37 7.39
N HIS A 11 9.66 5.14 7.04
CA HIS A 11 10.62 4.35 7.81
C HIS A 11 12.07 4.67 7.44
N ARG A 12 12.59 5.75 8.02
CA ARG A 12 13.91 6.36 7.70
C ARG A 12 15.14 5.48 7.94
N SER A 13 14.99 4.33 8.60
CA SER A 13 16.06 3.34 8.82
C SER A 13 16.28 2.39 7.64
N PHE A 14 15.53 2.60 6.55
CA PHE A 14 15.62 1.87 5.29
C PHE A 14 16.09 2.77 4.14
N CYS A 15 16.64 2.14 3.11
CA CYS A 15 16.88 2.74 1.81
C CYS A 15 15.76 2.33 0.85
N PHE A 16 15.33 3.24 -0.01
CA PHE A 16 14.18 3.04 -0.89
C PHE A 16 14.48 3.40 -2.34
N GLN A 17 13.88 2.65 -3.27
CA GLN A 17 13.82 3.02 -4.68
C GLN A 17 12.41 2.74 -5.21
N GLN A 18 11.66 3.79 -5.50
CA GLN A 18 10.30 3.69 -6.04
C GLN A 18 10.30 3.91 -7.56
N LEU A 19 9.47 3.14 -8.26
CA LEU A 19 9.21 3.33 -9.69
C LEU A 19 8.72 4.76 -9.96
N SER A 20 9.41 5.47 -10.85
CA SER A 20 9.08 6.84 -11.20
C SER A 20 8.20 6.93 -12.46
N ARG A 21 6.94 7.31 -12.26
CA ARG A 21 5.98 7.65 -13.34
C ARG A 21 6.35 8.93 -14.12
N ARG A 22 7.46 9.60 -13.79
CA ARG A 22 8.03 10.70 -14.60
C ARG A 22 8.75 10.16 -15.82
N TYR A 23 9.46 9.05 -15.63
CA TYR A 23 10.41 8.49 -16.60
C TYR A 23 9.88 7.20 -17.25
N ALA A 24 9.06 6.43 -16.53
CA ALA A 24 8.43 5.23 -17.04
C ALA A 24 7.25 5.56 -17.98
N GLY A 25 7.19 4.91 -19.15
CA GLY A 25 6.01 4.89 -20.01
C GLY A 25 4.98 3.86 -19.50
N GLU A 26 3.87 3.71 -20.22
CA GLU A 26 2.81 2.77 -19.83
C GLU A 26 3.31 1.31 -19.76
N GLU A 27 4.27 0.92 -20.61
CA GLU A 27 4.85 -0.43 -20.57
C GLU A 27 5.67 -0.70 -19.30
N GLN A 28 6.45 0.29 -18.84
CA GLN A 28 7.30 0.11 -17.64
C GLN A 28 6.56 0.42 -16.34
N ALA A 29 5.45 1.17 -16.41
CA ALA A 29 4.64 1.55 -15.25
C ALA A 29 3.15 1.51 -15.60
N PRO A 30 2.58 0.31 -15.81
CA PRO A 30 1.16 0.18 -16.10
C PRO A 30 0.32 0.89 -15.03
N VAL A 31 -0.77 1.52 -15.47
CA VAL A 31 -1.72 2.17 -14.57
C VAL A 31 -2.72 1.11 -14.13
N GLU A 32 -2.42 0.49 -12.99
CA GLU A 32 -3.32 -0.42 -12.30
C GLU A 32 -3.69 0.17 -10.94
N TRP A 33 -4.76 -0.32 -10.34
CA TRP A 33 -5.19 0.07 -9.00
C TRP A 33 -5.68 -1.13 -8.22
N ALA A 34 -5.49 -1.08 -6.91
CA ALA A 34 -6.16 -2.02 -6.02
C ALA A 34 -7.50 -1.43 -5.61
N MET A 35 -8.58 -2.21 -5.77
CA MET A 35 -9.88 -1.81 -5.27
C MET A 35 -9.83 -1.75 -3.74
N PRO A 36 -10.18 -0.61 -3.12
CA PRO A 36 -10.15 -0.49 -1.68
C PRO A 36 -11.20 -1.38 -1.04
N GLN A 37 -10.84 -2.03 0.06
CA GLN A 37 -11.78 -2.76 0.90
C GLN A 37 -12.54 -1.76 1.76
N LEU A 38 -13.85 -1.62 1.50
CA LEU A 38 -14.70 -0.69 2.23
C LEU A 38 -15.05 -1.28 3.59
N ARG A 39 -14.75 -0.52 4.64
CA ARG A 39 -14.93 -0.93 6.04
C ARG A 39 -15.63 0.18 6.81
N SER A 40 -16.40 -0.20 7.83
CA SER A 40 -16.99 0.75 8.76
C SER A 40 -15.93 1.31 9.72
N PRO A 41 -16.05 2.56 10.18
CA PRO A 41 -15.16 3.08 11.21
C PRO A 41 -15.40 2.35 12.55
N HIS A 42 -14.34 2.14 13.33
CA HIS A 42 -14.49 1.67 14.70
C HIS A 42 -15.02 2.80 15.60
N PRO A 43 -15.99 2.56 16.51
CA PRO A 43 -16.68 3.62 17.27
C PRO A 43 -15.84 4.38 18.31
N LYS A 44 -14.59 3.97 18.56
CA LYS A 44 -13.76 4.48 19.67
C LYS A 44 -12.29 4.61 19.25
N ASP A 45 -11.76 3.55 18.66
CA ASP A 45 -10.44 3.57 18.05
C ASP A 45 -10.51 4.28 16.69
N ARG A 46 -9.79 5.39 16.55
CA ARG A 46 -9.76 6.18 15.30
C ARG A 46 -8.87 5.57 14.21
N GLN A 47 -8.08 4.55 14.56
CA GLN A 47 -7.15 3.88 13.64
C GLN A 47 -7.71 2.53 13.17
N ALA A 48 -8.67 1.96 13.89
CA ALA A 48 -9.30 0.69 13.54
C ALA A 48 -10.54 0.86 12.64
N SER A 49 -10.87 -0.23 11.95
CA SER A 49 -12.04 -0.35 11.08
C SER A 49 -12.65 -1.73 11.22
N LEU A 50 -13.93 -1.88 10.87
CA LEU A 50 -14.73 -3.08 11.06
C LEU A 50 -15.36 -3.51 9.75
N ASP A 51 -15.40 -4.82 9.50
CA ASP A 51 -16.02 -5.41 8.30
C ASP A 51 -17.55 -5.57 8.47
N THR A 52 -18.22 -4.49 8.88
CA THR A 52 -19.65 -4.50 9.22
C THR A 52 -20.55 -3.81 8.18
N LEU A 53 -19.99 -3.36 7.05
CA LEU A 53 -20.78 -2.75 5.99
C LEU A 53 -21.68 -3.79 5.30
N PRO A 54 -22.96 -3.49 5.04
CA PRO A 54 -23.83 -4.37 4.27
C PRO A 54 -23.28 -4.64 2.86
N PRO A 55 -23.35 -5.89 2.35
CA PRO A 55 -22.77 -6.25 1.06
C PRO A 55 -23.31 -5.46 -0.14
N ASP A 56 -24.58 -5.05 -0.11
CA ASP A 56 -25.23 -4.21 -1.11
C ASP A 56 -24.65 -2.78 -1.12
N VAL A 57 -24.40 -2.21 0.07
CA VAL A 57 -23.74 -0.91 0.24
C VAL A 57 -22.31 -0.98 -0.31
N VAL A 58 -21.55 -2.02 0.04
CA VAL A 58 -20.18 -2.22 -0.46
C VAL A 58 -20.18 -2.28 -1.98
N ARG A 59 -21.05 -3.10 -2.58
CA ARG A 59 -21.16 -3.26 -4.04
C ARG A 59 -21.50 -1.94 -4.73
N HIS A 60 -22.47 -1.18 -4.18
CA HIS A 60 -22.86 0.12 -4.73
C HIS A 60 -21.68 1.09 -4.81
N TRP A 61 -20.94 1.23 -3.71
CA TRP A 61 -19.81 2.16 -3.65
C TRP A 61 -18.60 1.67 -4.43
N GLN A 62 -18.32 0.37 -4.45
CA GLN A 62 -17.28 -0.20 -5.29
C GLN A 62 -17.53 0.09 -6.78
N GLY A 63 -18.77 0.00 -7.26
CA GLY A 63 -19.12 0.36 -8.63
C GLY A 63 -18.80 1.83 -8.95
N LYS A 64 -19.13 2.76 -8.04
CA LYS A 64 -18.81 4.19 -8.20
C LYS A 64 -17.30 4.45 -8.16
N ILE A 65 -16.59 3.79 -7.27
CA ILE A 65 -15.13 3.89 -7.17
C ILE A 65 -14.50 3.40 -8.47
N GLN A 66 -14.90 2.23 -8.97
CA GLN A 66 -14.40 1.68 -10.23
C GLN A 66 -14.59 2.67 -11.38
N ALA A 67 -15.80 3.21 -11.55
CA ALA A 67 -16.07 4.21 -12.59
C ALA A 67 -15.18 5.47 -12.47
N GLN A 68 -14.90 5.93 -11.24
CA GLN A 68 -14.00 7.07 -11.00
C GLN A 68 -12.55 6.74 -11.37
N LEU A 69 -12.06 5.55 -11.03
CA LEU A 69 -10.70 5.11 -11.36
C LEU A 69 -10.52 4.97 -12.88
N ASP A 70 -11.52 4.42 -13.57
CA ASP A 70 -11.56 4.33 -15.03
C ASP A 70 -11.56 5.71 -15.70
N ALA A 71 -12.38 6.64 -15.20
CA ALA A 71 -12.43 8.02 -15.70
C ALA A 71 -11.09 8.75 -15.52
N ALA A 72 -10.43 8.58 -14.36
CA ALA A 72 -9.11 9.16 -14.09
C ALA A 72 -8.05 8.61 -15.06
N HIS A 73 -8.08 7.31 -15.34
CA HIS A 73 -7.18 6.70 -16.32
C HIS A 73 -7.44 7.18 -17.74
N HIS A 74 -8.71 7.30 -18.13
CA HIS A 74 -9.08 7.83 -19.44
C HIS A 74 -8.56 9.27 -19.62
N LEU A 75 -8.78 10.13 -18.62
CA LEU A 75 -8.26 11.50 -18.62
C LEU A 75 -6.73 11.54 -18.69
N TYR A 76 -6.05 10.67 -17.93
CA TYR A 76 -4.59 10.54 -18.01
C TYR A 76 -4.12 10.26 -19.44
N ARG A 77 -4.75 9.31 -20.14
CA ARG A 77 -4.41 8.97 -21.53
C ARG A 77 -4.71 10.12 -22.50
N GLN A 78 -5.80 10.85 -22.31
CA GLN A 78 -6.12 12.04 -23.10
C GLN A 78 -5.08 13.15 -22.93
N LEU A 79 -4.62 13.39 -21.69
CA LEU A 79 -3.56 14.38 -21.41
C LEU A 79 -2.26 14.00 -22.11
N LEU A 80 -1.86 12.72 -22.06
CA LEU A 80 -0.68 12.24 -22.78
C LEU A 80 -0.82 12.41 -24.30
N ALA A 81 -1.98 12.06 -24.87
CA ALA A 81 -2.26 12.22 -26.30
C ALA A 81 -2.24 13.69 -26.74
N ALA A 82 -2.61 14.62 -25.85
CA ALA A 82 -2.52 16.06 -26.07
C ALA A 82 -1.10 16.63 -25.88
N GLY A 83 -0.09 15.80 -25.63
CA GLY A 83 1.31 16.23 -25.45
C GLY A 83 1.64 16.80 -24.07
N VAL A 84 0.75 16.62 -23.07
CA VAL A 84 1.03 17.04 -21.69
C VAL A 84 2.16 16.18 -21.12
N ALA A 85 3.15 16.83 -20.50
CA ALA A 85 4.27 16.15 -19.88
C ALA A 85 3.79 15.12 -18.82
N ARG A 86 4.42 13.95 -18.79
CA ARG A 86 4.03 12.82 -17.90
C ARG A 86 3.97 13.21 -16.43
N GLU A 87 4.87 14.09 -15.99
CA GLU A 87 4.91 14.55 -14.59
C GLU A 87 3.70 15.39 -14.18
N CYS A 88 3.09 16.08 -15.14
CA CYS A 88 1.84 16.82 -14.98
C CYS A 88 0.64 15.89 -15.17
N ALA A 89 0.64 15.08 -16.23
CA ALA A 89 -0.48 14.19 -16.55
C ALA A 89 -0.79 13.21 -15.40
N ARG A 90 0.25 12.63 -14.76
CA ARG A 90 0.07 11.68 -13.65
C ARG A 90 -0.63 12.28 -12.42
N ALA A 91 -0.78 13.59 -12.31
CA ALA A 91 -1.43 14.25 -11.17
C ALA A 91 -2.92 13.89 -11.06
N VAL A 92 -3.56 13.45 -12.16
CA VAL A 92 -4.95 12.99 -12.14
C VAL A 92 -5.09 11.55 -11.66
N LEU A 93 -3.99 10.80 -11.55
CA LEU A 93 -4.04 9.39 -11.13
C LEU A 93 -4.37 9.28 -9.64
N PRO A 94 -5.24 8.33 -9.26
CA PRO A 94 -5.69 8.16 -7.89
C PRO A 94 -4.58 7.61 -6.99
N VAL A 95 -4.66 7.88 -5.68
CA VAL A 95 -3.74 7.30 -4.68
C VAL A 95 -3.85 5.76 -4.59
N ALA A 96 -4.96 5.19 -5.07
CA ALA A 96 -5.17 3.75 -5.20
C ALA A 96 -4.31 3.11 -6.31
N THR A 97 -3.61 3.90 -7.13
CA THR A 97 -2.72 3.38 -8.17
C THR A 97 -1.60 2.53 -7.57
N THR A 98 -1.33 1.38 -8.18
CA THR A 98 -0.23 0.48 -7.77
C THR A 98 1.13 1.08 -8.13
N THR A 99 2.14 0.68 -7.39
CA THR A 99 3.51 1.15 -7.56
C THR A 99 4.45 0.07 -7.04
N THR A 100 5.63 -0.01 -7.65
CA THR A 100 6.69 -0.91 -7.22
C THR A 100 7.72 -0.12 -6.43
N LEU A 101 8.11 -0.67 -5.28
CA LEU A 101 9.07 -0.08 -4.36
C LEU A 101 10.08 -1.16 -3.96
N TYR A 102 11.36 -0.87 -4.12
CA TYR A 102 12.43 -1.61 -3.45
C TYR A 102 12.71 -0.97 -2.10
N MET A 103 12.83 -1.81 -1.08
CA MET A 103 13.05 -1.40 0.31
C MET A 103 14.15 -2.29 0.91
N THR A 104 15.25 -1.68 1.32
CA THR A 104 16.41 -2.39 1.87
C THR A 104 16.71 -1.89 3.28
N GLY A 105 16.90 -2.81 4.22
CA GLY A 105 17.25 -2.51 5.60
C GLY A 105 17.98 -3.68 6.25
N ASN A 106 18.68 -3.39 7.35
CA ASN A 106 19.32 -4.44 8.15
C ASN A 106 18.29 -5.19 9.00
N CYS A 107 18.72 -6.28 9.64
CA CYS A 107 17.88 -7.11 10.50
C CYS A 107 17.12 -6.29 11.56
N ARG A 108 17.80 -5.36 12.25
CA ARG A 108 17.17 -4.49 13.27
C ARG A 108 16.08 -3.59 12.67
N SER A 109 16.31 -3.01 11.49
CA SER A 109 15.30 -2.19 10.80
C SER A 109 14.04 -3.02 10.50
N TRP A 110 14.20 -4.25 10.02
CA TRP A 110 13.08 -5.17 9.77
C TRP A 110 12.33 -5.55 11.04
N ILE A 111 13.04 -5.90 12.13
CA ILE A 111 12.42 -6.20 13.43
C ILE A 111 11.52 -5.06 13.88
N HIS A 112 12.03 -3.82 13.81
CA HIS A 112 11.28 -2.63 14.21
C HIS A 112 10.10 -2.33 13.28
N TYR A 113 10.29 -2.41 11.95
CA TYR A 113 9.24 -2.17 10.97
C TYR A 113 8.07 -3.13 11.16
N ILE A 114 8.36 -4.44 11.23
CA ILE A 114 7.36 -5.49 11.39
C ILE A 114 6.61 -5.29 12.71
N ALA A 115 7.32 -5.09 13.84
CA ALA A 115 6.69 -4.89 15.14
C ALA A 115 5.72 -3.70 15.19
N LEU A 116 6.00 -2.64 14.43
CA LEU A 116 5.15 -1.45 14.36
C LEU A 116 3.97 -1.66 13.40
N ARG A 117 4.22 -2.29 12.24
CA ARG A 117 3.25 -2.38 11.14
C ARG A 117 2.40 -3.65 11.15
N SER A 118 2.72 -4.64 11.97
CA SER A 118 1.87 -5.81 12.22
C SER A 118 0.73 -5.53 13.22
N GLN A 119 0.76 -4.39 13.93
CA GLN A 119 -0.20 -4.07 14.97
C GLN A 119 -1.63 -3.90 14.44
N PRO A 120 -2.68 -4.25 15.22
CA PRO A 120 -4.08 -4.12 14.80
C PRO A 120 -4.52 -2.72 14.39
N GLY A 121 -3.92 -1.67 14.97
CA GLY A 121 -4.20 -0.27 14.60
C GLY A 121 -3.54 0.17 13.29
N THR A 122 -2.66 -0.63 12.69
CA THR A 122 -2.12 -0.34 11.37
C THR A 122 -3.17 -0.62 10.32
N GLN A 123 -3.30 0.29 9.34
CA GLN A 123 -4.19 0.10 8.19
C GLN A 123 -3.97 -1.29 7.57
N ALA A 124 -5.06 -2.03 7.36
CA ALA A 124 -5.02 -3.45 7.00
C ALA A 124 -4.12 -3.76 5.78
N GLU A 125 -4.13 -2.93 4.75
CA GLU A 125 -3.31 -3.13 3.56
C GLU A 125 -1.80 -3.01 3.85
N HIS A 126 -1.39 -2.09 4.74
CA HIS A 126 0.02 -1.99 5.19
C HIS A 126 0.36 -3.13 6.16
N ARG A 127 -0.59 -3.52 7.01
CA ARG A 127 -0.44 -4.65 7.92
C ARG A 127 -0.20 -5.96 7.16
N ALA A 128 -0.92 -6.19 6.07
CA ALA A 128 -0.70 -7.34 5.19
C ALA A 128 0.74 -7.40 4.67
N VAL A 129 1.27 -6.28 4.15
CA VAL A 129 2.67 -6.18 3.72
C VAL A 129 3.65 -6.50 4.85
N ALA A 130 3.38 -6.02 6.06
CA ALA A 130 4.25 -6.27 7.21
C ALA A 130 4.22 -7.73 7.69
N LEU A 131 3.06 -8.39 7.62
CA LEU A 131 2.93 -9.80 7.95
C LEU A 131 3.62 -10.70 6.92
N GLU A 132 3.47 -10.42 5.62
CA GLU A 132 4.22 -11.13 4.57
C GLU A 132 5.74 -10.95 4.75
N ALA A 133 6.19 -9.72 5.07
CA ALA A 133 7.60 -9.47 5.38
C ALA A 133 8.07 -10.23 6.63
N GLN A 134 7.18 -10.46 7.61
CA GLN A 134 7.49 -11.25 8.80
C GLN A 134 7.74 -12.72 8.47
N ASP A 135 6.91 -13.31 7.61
CA ASP A 135 7.08 -14.71 7.20
C ASP A 135 8.38 -14.92 6.42
N ILE A 136 8.74 -13.96 5.56
CA ILE A 136 10.04 -13.94 4.89
C ILE A 136 11.17 -13.76 5.93
N PHE A 137 11.01 -12.86 6.89
CA PHE A 137 12.01 -12.63 7.94
C PHE A 137 12.30 -13.90 8.76
N ARG A 138 11.26 -14.66 9.14
CA ARG A 138 11.41 -15.95 9.83
C ARG A 138 12.20 -16.96 9.01
N THR A 139 12.02 -16.94 7.70
CA THR A 139 12.73 -17.84 6.78
C THR A 139 14.21 -17.44 6.63
N VAL A 140 14.49 -16.14 6.53
CA VAL A 140 15.86 -15.62 6.30
C VAL A 140 16.68 -15.54 7.60
N PHE A 141 16.04 -15.22 8.73
CA PHE A 141 16.68 -15.08 10.05
C PHE A 141 16.03 -16.00 11.10
N PRO A 142 16.12 -17.33 10.94
CA PRO A 142 15.34 -18.28 11.76
C PRO A 142 15.64 -18.19 13.26
N THR A 143 16.91 -18.00 13.65
CA THR A 143 17.29 -17.83 15.06
C THR A 143 16.71 -16.55 15.66
N CYS A 144 16.76 -15.44 14.93
CA CYS A 144 16.16 -14.18 15.39
C CYS A 144 14.64 -14.30 15.47
N GLY A 145 14.01 -14.89 14.45
CA GLY A 145 12.57 -15.14 14.42
C GLY A 145 12.09 -15.94 15.62
N ALA A 146 12.73 -17.07 15.92
CA ALA A 146 12.37 -17.92 17.06
C ALA A 146 12.45 -17.18 18.42
N VAL A 147 13.51 -16.38 18.63
CA VAL A 147 13.65 -15.57 19.85
C VAL A 147 12.58 -14.48 19.93
N LEU A 148 12.30 -13.80 18.82
CA LEU A 148 11.29 -12.75 18.77
C LEU A 148 9.87 -13.30 18.99
N ASP A 149 9.56 -14.45 18.41
CA ASP A 149 8.28 -15.12 18.62
C ASP A 149 8.10 -15.53 20.10
N ALA A 150 9.16 -16.02 20.76
CA ALA A 150 9.14 -16.29 22.20
C ALA A 150 8.93 -15.02 23.06
N LEU A 151 9.25 -13.83 22.51
CA LEU A 151 9.03 -12.53 23.15
C LEU A 151 7.68 -11.89 22.77
N GLY A 152 6.81 -12.57 22.02
CA GLY A 152 5.50 -12.04 21.62
C GLY A 152 5.56 -10.98 20.52
N TRP A 153 6.51 -11.10 19.59
CA TRP A 153 6.65 -10.18 18.44
C TRP A 153 5.46 -10.20 17.46
N THR A 154 4.57 -11.18 17.58
CA THR A 154 3.24 -11.20 16.96
C THR A 154 2.17 -10.79 17.96
N THR A 155 1.50 -9.66 17.70
CA THR A 155 0.20 -9.35 18.32
C THR A 155 -0.92 -9.79 17.40
#